data_AF-A0A661Z2Q4-F1
#
_entry.id   AF-A0A661Z2Q4-F1
#
_cell.length_a   1.000
_cell.length_b   1.000
_cell.length_c   1.000
_cell.angle_alpha   90.00
_cell.angle_beta   90.00
_cell.angle_gamma   90.00
#
_symmetry.space_group_name_H-M   'P 1'
#
loop_
_entity.id
_entity.type
_entity.pdbx_description
1 polymer ?
#
loop_
_entity_poly.entity_id
_entity_poly.type
_entity_poly.pdbx_seq_one_letter_code
_entity_poly.pdbx_strand_id
1 'polypeptide(L)'
;MKNIQIVISGLIILFSLTLTANVFADESKQGNYVVVLDLSDRVLLPNQAKGDIAVIKNVYAKFVSDVKSHLIIKSKAKFSVHILSQKNSELDVIYFNEKLSIDMELYSIAEKRRSFDKFSNELDALLNDLYKKARYSESKSDYNGVDVWRYFNELLVYSVFDNSNNSLYVLTDGYFDFESNNNIKRSLNRYTSTNFLSKLNGDSWHIKAVNNDFGLLAINSKFTSLNVVVIGVNPKNGSLNEREKLHYFWNKWLKEMGAKAVIIDKTSIMKTKQRMLYCSL
;
A
#
# COMPACT_ATOMS: atom_id res chain seq x y z
N MET A 1 20.77 -92.04 1.65
CA MET A 1 19.76 -91.83 0.59
C MET A 1 18.95 -90.58 0.92
N LYS A 2 19.11 -89.54 0.10
CA LYS A 2 18.13 -88.54 -0.36
C LYS A 2 17.22 -87.73 0.60
N ASN A 3 17.28 -86.41 0.36
CA ASN A 3 16.27 -85.34 0.45
C ASN A 3 16.25 -84.54 1.76
N ILE A 4 16.74 -83.29 1.82
CA ILE A 4 16.25 -82.04 1.19
C ILE A 4 14.79 -81.75 1.54
N GLN A 5 14.56 -80.70 2.35
CA GLN A 5 13.63 -79.60 2.07
C GLN A 5 13.81 -78.49 3.14
N ILE A 6 14.39 -77.35 2.76
CA ILE A 6 13.77 -76.04 2.47
C ILE A 6 13.97 -75.05 3.63
N VAL A 7 14.93 -74.16 3.37
CA VAL A 7 15.08 -72.80 3.90
C VAL A 7 13.84 -71.98 3.53
N ILE A 8 13.29 -71.17 4.44
CA ILE A 8 12.79 -69.82 4.12
C ILE A 8 13.14 -68.88 5.27
N SER A 9 13.95 -67.90 4.91
CA SER A 9 14.37 -66.74 5.66
C SER A 9 13.21 -65.78 5.94
N GLY A 10 13.24 -65.13 7.10
CA GLY A 10 12.34 -64.04 7.44
C GLY A 10 13.01 -63.03 8.36
N LEU A 11 14.20 -62.54 7.99
CA LEU A 11 14.85 -61.44 8.68
C LEU A 11 14.24 -60.13 8.17
N ILE A 12 13.21 -59.64 8.86
CA ILE A 12 12.67 -58.30 8.65
C ILE A 12 13.70 -57.30 9.22
N ILE A 13 14.54 -56.77 8.33
CA ILE A 13 15.41 -55.65 8.63
C ILE A 13 14.52 -54.41 8.72
N LEU A 14 14.28 -53.94 9.95
CA LEU A 14 13.67 -52.64 10.21
C LEU A 14 14.68 -51.56 9.80
N PHE A 15 14.61 -51.15 8.54
CA PHE A 15 15.35 -50.00 8.03
C PHE A 15 14.64 -48.74 8.56
N SER A 16 15.08 -48.22 9.71
CA SER A 16 14.64 -46.91 10.18
C SER A 16 15.26 -45.85 9.27
N LEU A 17 14.55 -45.54 8.19
CA LEU A 17 14.79 -44.36 7.38
C LEU A 17 14.48 -43.15 8.27
N THR A 18 15.50 -42.58 8.92
CA THR A 18 15.40 -41.21 9.44
C THR A 18 15.37 -40.30 8.22
N LEU A 19 14.18 -40.08 7.70
CA LEU A 19 13.91 -39.01 6.77
C LEU A 19 14.07 -37.71 7.57
N THR A 20 15.29 -37.18 7.63
CA THR A 20 15.47 -35.76 7.94
C THR A 20 14.93 -35.01 6.74
N ALA A 21 13.60 -34.86 6.69
CA ALA A 21 13.01 -33.74 6.01
C ALA A 21 13.58 -32.52 6.72
N ASN A 22 14.66 -31.96 6.19
CA ASN A 22 14.91 -30.54 6.31
C ASN A 22 13.73 -29.87 5.61
N VAL A 23 12.60 -29.81 6.32
CA VAL A 23 11.67 -28.72 6.18
C VAL A 23 12.50 -27.53 6.62
N PHE A 24 13.24 -26.93 5.68
CA PHE A 24 13.61 -25.54 5.82
C PHE A 24 12.27 -24.86 6.07
N ALA A 25 12.02 -24.51 7.34
CA ALA A 25 10.91 -23.65 7.69
C ALA A 25 11.10 -22.45 6.77
N ASP A 26 10.18 -22.30 5.81
CA ASP A 26 10.09 -21.06 5.06
C ASP A 26 10.03 -19.97 6.14
N GLU A 27 11.07 -19.13 6.21
CA GLU A 27 11.07 -18.02 7.16
C GLU A 27 9.78 -17.26 6.84
N SER A 28 8.78 -17.37 7.72
CA SER A 28 7.46 -16.83 7.45
C SER A 28 7.60 -15.38 7.05
N LYS A 29 7.22 -15.05 5.81
CA LYS A 29 7.41 -13.71 5.24
C LYS A 29 6.94 -12.65 6.23
N GLN A 30 7.83 -11.72 6.56
CA GLN A 30 7.49 -10.64 7.50
C GLN A 30 6.81 -9.48 6.77
N GLY A 31 6.06 -8.67 7.51
CA GLY A 31 5.27 -7.59 6.95
C GLY A 31 6.11 -6.41 6.44
N ASN A 32 5.73 -5.88 5.28
CA ASN A 32 6.18 -4.60 4.75
C ASN A 32 4.97 -3.68 4.61
N TYR A 33 4.96 -2.59 5.38
CA TYR A 33 3.82 -1.70 5.54
C TYR A 33 4.14 -0.32 5.00
N VAL A 34 3.56 0.02 3.85
CA VAL A 34 3.86 1.27 3.13
C VAL A 34 2.61 2.13 3.14
N VAL A 35 2.71 3.36 3.65
CA VAL A 35 1.66 4.38 3.52
C VAL A 35 2.11 5.42 2.49
N VAL A 36 1.27 5.76 1.53
CA VAL A 36 1.51 6.83 0.55
C VAL A 36 0.52 7.95 0.79
N LEU A 37 1.04 9.18 0.91
CA LEU A 37 0.27 10.36 1.23
C LEU A 37 0.19 11.31 0.03
N ASP A 38 -1.04 11.52 -0.43
CA ASP A 38 -1.42 12.69 -1.20
C ASP A 38 -1.75 13.82 -0.20
N LEU A 39 -0.95 14.89 -0.23
CA LEU A 39 -1.06 16.06 0.65
C LEU A 39 -1.52 17.32 -0.10
N SER A 40 -2.15 17.15 -1.27
CA SER A 40 -2.76 18.22 -2.05
C SER A 40 -3.84 19.00 -1.28
N ASP A 41 -4.74 19.70 -1.96
CA ASP A 41 -5.76 20.55 -1.34
C ASP A 41 -6.67 19.81 -0.32
N ARG A 42 -6.63 18.47 -0.28
CA ARG A 42 -7.27 17.68 0.77
C ARG A 42 -6.83 18.04 2.18
N VAL A 43 -5.59 18.51 2.41
CA VAL A 43 -5.15 18.93 3.76
C VAL A 43 -5.96 20.11 4.31
N LEU A 44 -6.66 20.83 3.42
CA LEU A 44 -7.58 21.91 3.79
C LEU A 44 -8.91 21.41 4.34
N LEU A 45 -9.30 20.17 4.05
CA LEU A 45 -10.59 19.62 4.44
C LEU A 45 -10.69 19.48 5.97
N PRO A 46 -11.85 19.78 6.57
CA PRO A 46 -12.05 19.64 8.00
C PRO A 46 -11.70 18.24 8.51
N ASN A 47 -10.93 18.18 9.60
CA ASN A 47 -10.44 16.94 10.23
C ASN A 47 -9.59 16.02 9.34
N GLN A 48 -9.11 16.47 8.16
CA GLN A 48 -8.33 15.60 7.27
C GLN A 48 -7.05 15.09 7.94
N ALA A 49 -6.24 16.00 8.49
CA ALA A 49 -4.99 15.64 9.18
C ALA A 49 -5.23 14.62 10.30
N LYS A 50 -6.22 14.88 11.16
CA LYS A 50 -6.59 13.98 12.25
C LYS A 50 -7.01 12.59 11.75
N GLY A 51 -7.78 12.54 10.67
CA GLY A 51 -8.21 11.28 10.05
C GLY A 51 -7.04 10.49 9.49
N ASP A 52 -6.17 11.14 8.74
CA ASP A 52 -5.00 10.51 8.11
C ASP A 52 -4.01 10.02 9.16
N ILE A 53 -3.69 10.83 10.19
CA ILE A 53 -2.85 10.44 11.32
C ILE A 53 -3.42 9.20 12.02
N ALA A 54 -4.74 9.13 12.22
CA ALA A 54 -5.38 7.96 12.82
C ALA A 54 -5.23 6.70 11.94
N VAL A 55 -5.34 6.84 10.62
CA VAL A 55 -5.09 5.74 9.68
C VAL A 55 -3.64 5.28 9.76
N ILE A 56 -2.68 6.18 9.67
CA ILE A 56 -1.24 5.87 9.74
C ILE A 56 -0.92 5.15 11.06
N LYS A 57 -1.44 5.64 12.19
CA LYS A 57 -1.22 5.00 13.50
C LYS A 57 -1.84 3.60 13.59
N ASN A 58 -2.96 3.35 12.92
CA ASN A 58 -3.55 2.01 12.85
C ASN A 58 -2.71 1.05 11.99
N VAL A 59 -2.16 1.53 10.85
CA VAL A 59 -1.20 0.75 10.06
C VAL A 59 0.05 0.47 10.89
N TYR A 60 0.58 1.47 11.59
CA TYR A 60 1.72 1.31 12.49
C TYR A 60 1.44 0.28 13.60
N ALA A 61 0.24 0.28 14.19
CA ALA A 61 -0.14 -0.71 15.20
C ALA A 61 -0.10 -2.15 14.64
N LYS A 62 -0.44 -2.35 13.37
CA LYS A 62 -0.31 -3.65 12.69
C LYS A 62 1.16 -4.04 12.52
N PHE A 63 2.01 -3.11 12.08
CA PHE A 63 3.46 -3.31 12.06
C PHE A 63 4.02 -3.68 13.46
N VAL A 64 3.62 -2.97 14.51
CA VAL A 64 4.04 -3.27 15.89
C VAL A 64 3.64 -4.69 16.31
N SER A 65 2.45 -5.13 15.93
CA SER A 65 1.99 -6.50 16.19
C SER A 65 2.91 -7.53 15.51
N ASP A 66 3.23 -7.33 14.24
CA ASP A 66 4.12 -8.20 13.47
C ASP A 66 5.54 -8.24 14.02
N VAL A 67 6.09 -7.10 14.43
CA VAL A 67 7.41 -7.02 15.06
C VAL A 67 7.43 -7.80 16.38
N LYS A 68 6.37 -7.67 17.19
CA LYS A 68 6.28 -8.34 18.49
C LYS A 68 6.04 -9.84 18.36
N SER A 69 5.26 -10.31 17.38
CA SER A 69 5.01 -11.74 17.17
C SER A 69 6.27 -12.52 16.80
N HIS A 70 7.25 -11.87 16.18
CA HIS A 70 8.53 -12.47 15.80
C HIS A 70 9.67 -12.20 16.79
N LEU A 71 9.39 -11.58 17.94
CA LEU A 71 10.36 -10.93 18.83
C LEU A 71 11.07 -9.76 18.14
N ILE A 72 11.06 -8.59 18.79
CA ILE A 72 11.66 -7.35 18.26
C ILE A 72 13.07 -7.56 17.71
N ILE A 73 13.89 -8.37 18.39
CA ILE A 73 15.30 -8.63 18.04
C ILE A 73 15.50 -9.49 16.79
N LYS A 74 14.49 -10.26 16.36
CA LYS A 74 14.56 -11.10 15.14
C LYS A 74 13.73 -10.52 14.00
N SER A 75 12.96 -9.46 14.25
CA SER A 75 12.08 -8.91 13.23
C SER A 75 12.87 -8.29 12.06
N LYS A 76 12.39 -8.52 10.85
CA LYS A 76 12.78 -7.92 9.57
C LYS A 76 11.62 -7.10 8.97
N ALA A 77 10.57 -6.86 9.76
CA ALA A 77 9.41 -6.10 9.29
C ALA A 77 9.80 -4.64 8.99
N LYS A 78 9.04 -4.01 8.10
CA LYS A 78 9.29 -2.65 7.62
C LYS A 78 8.03 -1.81 7.70
N PHE A 79 8.18 -0.55 8.06
CA PHE A 79 7.11 0.45 8.04
C PHE A 79 7.65 1.73 7.42
N SER A 80 6.92 2.31 6.46
CA SER A 80 7.30 3.58 5.84
C SER A 80 6.08 4.43 5.51
N VAL A 81 6.30 5.75 5.54
CA VAL A 81 5.36 6.75 5.02
C VAL A 81 6.05 7.52 3.90
N HIS A 82 5.48 7.50 2.70
CA HIS A 82 5.98 8.20 1.53
C HIS A 82 5.04 9.35 1.16
N ILE A 83 5.57 10.56 1.17
CA ILE A 83 4.86 11.76 0.73
C ILE A 83 5.05 11.89 -0.79
N LEU A 84 3.94 12.05 -1.51
CA LEU A 84 3.99 12.36 -2.94
C LEU A 84 4.39 13.82 -3.15
N SER A 85 5.45 14.06 -3.91
CA SER A 85 5.96 15.41 -4.15
C SER A 85 4.94 16.26 -4.88
N GLN A 86 4.69 17.44 -4.32
CA GLN A 86 3.81 18.46 -4.86
C GLN A 86 4.63 19.61 -5.43
N LYS A 87 4.27 20.08 -6.63
CA LYS A 87 4.92 21.24 -7.25
C LYS A 87 4.76 22.47 -6.35
N ASN A 88 5.83 23.25 -6.22
CA ASN A 88 5.90 24.50 -5.43
C ASN A 88 5.66 24.33 -3.91
N SER A 89 5.60 23.10 -3.38
CA SER A 89 5.61 22.89 -1.94
C SER A 89 7.03 22.97 -1.40
N GLU A 90 7.24 23.74 -0.33
CA GLU A 90 8.52 23.81 0.40
C GLU A 90 8.69 22.66 1.42
N LEU A 91 7.75 21.71 1.44
CA LEU A 91 7.81 20.57 2.35
C LEU A 91 9.05 19.73 2.05
N ASP A 92 9.88 19.51 3.07
CA ASP A 92 11.05 18.62 2.97
C ASP A 92 10.59 17.15 2.95
N VAL A 93 10.18 16.70 1.77
CA VAL A 93 9.69 15.35 1.52
C VAL A 93 10.74 14.29 1.86
N ILE A 94 12.03 14.58 1.62
CA ILE A 94 13.12 13.63 1.90
C ILE A 94 13.24 13.43 3.41
N TYR A 95 13.30 14.52 4.17
CA TYR A 95 13.34 14.47 5.63
C TYR A 95 12.18 13.66 6.21
N PHE A 96 10.94 13.91 5.77
CA PHE A 96 9.79 13.19 6.31
C PHE A 96 9.74 11.73 5.88
N ASN A 97 10.08 11.42 4.63
CA ASN A 97 10.15 10.02 4.17
C ASN A 97 11.17 9.22 4.96
N GLU A 98 12.33 9.81 5.28
CA GLU A 98 13.37 9.15 6.10
C GLU A 98 12.93 9.01 7.57
N LYS A 99 12.40 10.07 8.18
CA LYS A 99 12.02 10.07 9.60
C LYS A 99 10.78 9.24 9.89
N LEU A 100 9.88 9.09 8.93
CA LEU A 100 8.67 8.27 9.03
C LEU A 100 8.87 6.86 8.47
N SER A 101 10.12 6.40 8.38
CA SER A 101 10.46 5.04 7.98
C SER A 101 11.29 4.32 9.04
N ILE A 102 11.01 3.04 9.23
CA ILE A 102 11.80 2.11 10.03
C ILE A 102 11.88 0.77 9.31
N ASP A 103 13.11 0.33 9.04
CA ASP A 103 13.41 -1.00 8.55
C ASP A 103 14.15 -1.77 9.65
N MET A 104 13.47 -2.75 10.25
CA MET A 104 14.06 -3.52 11.34
C MET A 104 15.30 -4.30 10.86
N GLU A 105 15.39 -4.68 9.59
CA GLU A 105 16.49 -5.44 9.01
C GLU A 105 17.83 -4.67 9.02
N LEU A 106 17.77 -3.33 8.98
CA LEU A 106 18.96 -2.47 8.96
C LEU A 106 19.66 -2.33 10.32
N TYR A 107 19.03 -2.75 11.41
CA TYR A 107 19.59 -2.63 12.76
C TYR A 107 20.19 -3.94 13.25
N SER A 108 21.32 -3.84 13.95
CA SER A 108 21.88 -4.99 14.67
C SER A 108 20.94 -5.46 15.78
N ILE A 109 21.12 -6.70 16.25
CA ILE A 109 20.32 -7.28 17.36
C ILE A 109 20.30 -6.36 18.59
N ALA A 110 21.44 -5.74 18.92
CA ALA A 110 21.57 -4.86 20.08
C ALA A 110 20.81 -3.53 19.91
N GLU A 111 20.65 -3.04 18.68
CA GLU A 111 20.06 -1.74 18.39
C GLU A 111 18.56 -1.79 18.14
N LYS A 112 18.03 -2.91 17.61
CA LYS A 112 16.63 -3.06 17.18
C LYS A 112 15.62 -2.54 18.19
N ARG A 113 15.76 -2.91 19.48
CA ARG A 113 14.82 -2.46 20.52
C ARG A 113 14.87 -0.95 20.72
N ARG A 114 16.07 -0.38 20.84
CA ARG A 114 16.24 1.06 21.02
C ARG A 114 15.70 1.86 19.83
N SER A 115 15.98 1.41 18.60
CA SER A 115 15.49 2.05 17.38
C SER A 115 13.97 1.98 17.27
N PHE A 116 13.39 0.81 17.56
CA PHE A 116 11.94 0.60 17.59
C PHE A 116 11.24 1.48 18.63
N ASP A 117 11.77 1.54 19.87
CA ASP A 117 11.20 2.36 20.94
C ASP A 117 11.32 3.85 20.61
N LYS A 118 12.47 4.28 20.05
CA LYS A 118 12.67 5.66 19.60
C LYS A 118 11.65 6.05 18.52
N PHE A 119 11.53 5.25 17.46
CA PHE A 119 10.57 5.51 16.39
C PHE A 119 9.13 5.58 16.91
N SER A 120 8.75 4.63 17.78
CA SER A 120 7.42 4.60 18.41
C SER A 120 7.11 5.88 19.18
N ASN A 121 8.09 6.42 19.91
CA ASN A 121 7.93 7.63 20.70
C ASN A 121 7.91 8.91 19.86
N GLU A 122 8.62 8.93 18.72
CA GLU A 122 8.73 10.10 17.85
C GLU A 122 7.60 10.20 16.82
N LEU A 123 6.95 9.08 16.47
CA LEU A 123 5.97 8.99 15.37
C LEU A 123 4.87 10.05 15.45
N ASP A 124 4.26 10.24 16.62
CA ASP A 124 3.14 11.18 16.78
C ASP A 124 3.59 12.63 16.54
N ALA A 125 4.74 13.01 17.09
CA ALA A 125 5.31 14.35 16.91
C ALA A 125 5.69 14.61 15.44
N LEU A 126 6.29 13.63 14.77
CA LEU A 126 6.66 13.72 13.35
C LEU A 126 5.44 13.86 12.44
N LEU A 127 4.38 13.09 12.70
CA LEU A 127 3.14 13.19 11.92
C LEU A 127 2.43 14.54 12.12
N ASN A 128 2.40 15.05 13.36
CA ASN A 128 1.83 16.37 13.63
C ASN A 128 2.65 17.49 12.97
N ASP A 129 3.99 17.41 13.00
CA ASP A 129 4.86 18.37 12.31
C ASP A 129 4.67 18.32 10.79
N LEU A 130 4.58 17.11 10.21
CA LEU A 130 4.30 16.91 8.79
C LEU A 130 3.02 17.63 8.39
N TYR A 131 1.88 17.37 9.06
CA TYR A 131 0.60 17.98 8.68
C TYR A 131 0.57 19.49 8.95
N LYS A 132 1.28 19.96 9.98
CA LYS A 132 1.43 21.39 10.24
C LYS A 132 2.18 22.09 9.10
N LYS A 133 3.28 21.50 8.61
CA LYS A 133 4.08 22.05 7.49
C LYS A 133 3.41 21.88 6.14
N ALA A 134 2.68 20.78 5.95
CA ALA A 134 1.93 20.53 4.73
C ALA A 134 0.80 21.55 4.52
N ARG A 135 0.20 22.08 5.60
CA ARG A 135 -0.79 23.16 5.53
C ARG A 135 -0.12 24.55 5.51
N TYR A 136 0.49 24.90 4.39
CA TYR A 136 1.24 26.16 4.23
C TYR A 136 0.39 27.34 3.71
N SER A 137 -0.82 27.08 3.21
CA SER A 137 -1.77 28.10 2.76
C SER A 137 -3.21 27.71 3.12
N GLU A 138 -4.12 28.68 3.12
CA GLU A 138 -5.58 28.47 3.22
C GLU A 138 -6.26 28.48 1.83
N SER A 139 -5.56 28.87 0.77
CA SER A 139 -6.10 28.89 -0.59
C SER A 139 -5.88 27.55 -1.28
N LYS A 140 -6.96 26.96 -1.82
CA LYS A 140 -6.89 25.72 -2.60
C LYS A 140 -5.97 25.83 -3.82
N SER A 141 -5.94 27.01 -4.45
CA SER A 141 -5.11 27.27 -5.65
C SER A 141 -3.61 27.13 -5.40
N ASP A 142 -3.19 27.17 -4.14
CA ASP A 142 -1.78 27.08 -3.80
C ASP A 142 -1.34 25.62 -3.71
N TYR A 143 -2.29 24.68 -3.66
CA TYR A 143 -2.05 23.25 -3.54
C TYR A 143 -2.14 22.55 -4.90
N ASN A 144 -0.98 22.21 -5.42
CA ASN A 144 -0.90 21.44 -6.65
C ASN A 144 -1.32 19.98 -6.41
N GLY A 145 -1.94 19.34 -7.40
CA GLY A 145 -2.16 17.90 -7.37
C GLY A 145 -0.84 17.10 -7.42
N VAL A 146 -0.90 15.82 -7.02
CA VAL A 146 0.25 14.92 -6.97
C VAL A 146 0.17 13.83 -8.02
N ASP A 147 1.33 13.33 -8.47
CA ASP A 147 1.40 12.31 -9.52
C ASP A 147 1.40 10.89 -8.94
N VAL A 148 0.21 10.40 -8.59
CA VAL A 148 -0.01 9.03 -8.07
C VAL A 148 0.42 7.99 -9.09
N TRP A 149 0.15 8.21 -10.39
CA TRP A 149 0.51 7.28 -11.45
C TRP A 149 2.03 7.11 -11.51
N ARG A 150 2.80 8.21 -11.47
CA ARG A 150 4.26 8.18 -11.48
C ARG A 150 4.83 7.45 -10.28
N TYR A 151 4.26 7.64 -9.08
CA TYR A 151 4.70 6.88 -7.92
C TYR A 151 4.59 5.37 -8.15
N PHE A 152 3.44 4.89 -8.63
CA PHE A 152 3.25 3.47 -8.93
C PHE A 152 4.17 2.98 -10.05
N ASN A 153 4.42 3.81 -11.07
CA ASN A 153 5.23 3.43 -12.21
C ASN A 153 6.74 3.43 -11.95
N GLU A 154 7.23 4.38 -11.16
CA GLU A 154 8.67 4.67 -11.03
C GLU A 154 9.22 4.41 -9.64
N LEU A 155 8.41 4.56 -8.58
CA LEU A 155 8.89 4.56 -7.20
C LEU A 155 8.45 3.33 -6.39
N LEU A 156 7.26 2.77 -6.66
CA LEU A 156 6.70 1.66 -5.90
C LEU A 156 7.60 0.41 -5.92
N VAL A 157 8.38 0.20 -6.99
CA VAL A 157 9.34 -0.93 -7.08
C VAL A 157 10.39 -0.90 -5.97
N TYR A 158 10.72 0.28 -5.42
CA TYR A 158 11.67 0.43 -4.32
C TYR A 158 11.01 0.28 -2.93
N SER A 159 9.68 0.19 -2.88
CA SER A 159 8.90 0.06 -1.64
C SER A 159 8.28 -1.33 -1.47
N VAL A 160 8.50 -2.26 -2.39
CA VAL A 160 7.92 -3.62 -2.40
C VAL A 160 9.05 -4.65 -2.43
N PHE A 161 8.95 -5.68 -1.60
CA PHE A 161 10.00 -6.71 -1.47
C PHE A 161 9.43 -8.12 -1.69
N ASP A 162 10.06 -8.91 -2.55
CA ASP A 162 9.56 -10.25 -2.96
C ASP A 162 9.42 -11.23 -1.79
N ASN A 163 10.28 -11.09 -0.78
CA ASN A 163 10.33 -11.93 0.42
C ASN A 163 9.53 -11.34 1.61
N SER A 164 8.56 -10.46 1.32
CA SER A 164 7.73 -9.82 2.35
C SER A 164 6.24 -9.91 2.03
N ASN A 165 5.42 -9.79 3.08
CA ASN A 165 3.98 -9.57 2.95
C ASN A 165 3.74 -8.07 2.73
N ASN A 166 3.65 -7.65 1.46
CA ASN A 166 3.56 -6.24 1.09
C ASN A 166 2.12 -5.70 1.21
N SER A 167 1.96 -4.64 2.01
CA SER A 167 0.70 -3.90 2.17
C SER A 167 0.92 -2.42 1.91
N LEU A 168 0.25 -1.89 0.89
CA LEU A 168 0.28 -0.48 0.49
C LEU A 168 -1.03 0.20 0.84
N TYR A 169 -0.96 1.31 1.58
CA TYR A 169 -2.10 2.13 1.97
C TYR A 169 -1.99 3.49 1.28
N VAL A 170 -2.88 3.79 0.34
CA VAL A 170 -2.86 5.04 -0.43
C VAL A 170 -3.91 5.98 0.13
N LEU A 171 -3.48 7.06 0.79
CA LEU A 171 -4.37 8.08 1.32
C LEU A 171 -4.53 9.18 0.27
N THR A 172 -5.66 9.17 -0.44
CA THR A 172 -5.96 10.07 -1.57
C THR A 172 -7.45 10.37 -1.64
N ASP A 173 -7.83 11.45 -2.33
CA ASP A 173 -9.23 11.74 -2.64
C ASP A 173 -9.78 10.88 -3.80
N GLY A 174 -8.92 10.07 -4.42
CA GLY A 174 -9.26 9.09 -5.44
C GLY A 174 -8.87 9.54 -6.86
N TYR A 175 -8.47 10.79 -7.06
CA TYR A 175 -8.10 11.30 -8.37
C TYR A 175 -6.60 11.11 -8.65
N PHE A 176 -6.25 11.11 -9.93
CA PHE A 176 -4.87 11.09 -10.44
C PHE A 176 -4.51 12.42 -11.10
N ASP A 177 -5.22 13.48 -10.75
CA ASP A 177 -5.15 14.77 -11.42
C ASP A 177 -4.06 15.64 -10.79
N PHE A 178 -3.33 16.35 -11.66
CA PHE A 178 -2.30 17.34 -11.30
C PHE A 178 -2.50 18.60 -12.15
N GLU A 179 -1.98 19.75 -11.69
CA GLU A 179 -2.46 21.05 -12.17
C GLU A 179 -2.28 21.34 -13.66
N SER A 180 -1.29 20.72 -14.29
CA SER A 180 -1.02 20.96 -15.71
C SER A 180 -1.27 19.73 -16.54
N ASN A 181 -2.19 19.84 -17.50
CA ASN A 181 -2.42 18.81 -18.52
C ASN A 181 -1.20 18.58 -19.44
N ASN A 182 -0.19 19.45 -19.40
CA ASN A 182 0.97 19.41 -20.29
C ASN A 182 1.82 18.14 -20.12
N ASN A 183 1.73 17.47 -18.96
CA ASN A 183 2.47 16.24 -18.68
C ASN A 183 1.59 14.99 -18.63
N ILE A 184 0.31 15.08 -19.01
CA ILE A 184 -0.56 13.89 -19.07
C ILE A 184 -0.12 13.02 -20.24
N LYS A 185 0.42 11.85 -19.92
CA LYS A 185 0.69 10.83 -20.94
C LYS A 185 -0.61 10.13 -21.27
N ARG A 186 -0.80 9.83 -22.55
CA ARG A 186 -2.00 9.18 -23.06
C ARG A 186 -1.62 8.18 -24.14
N SER A 187 -2.27 7.02 -24.11
CA SER A 187 -2.30 6.07 -25.22
C SER A 187 -3.76 5.70 -25.46
N LEU A 188 -4.32 6.05 -26.62
CA LEU A 188 -5.74 5.88 -26.95
C LEU A 188 -6.68 6.45 -25.87
N ASN A 189 -7.48 5.62 -25.20
CA ASN A 189 -8.38 6.04 -24.10
C ASN A 189 -7.80 5.75 -22.71
N ARG A 190 -6.48 5.58 -22.62
CA ARG A 190 -5.76 5.42 -21.36
C ARG A 190 -4.90 6.63 -21.04
N TYR A 191 -4.91 7.05 -19.78
CA TYR A 191 -4.36 8.32 -19.33
C TYR A 191 -3.59 8.15 -18.02
N THR A 192 -2.62 9.01 -17.73
CA THR A 192 -1.98 9.06 -16.40
C THR A 192 -2.81 9.80 -15.36
N SER A 193 -3.92 10.45 -15.76
CA SER A 193 -4.82 11.20 -14.89
C SER A 193 -6.27 10.72 -15.01
N THR A 194 -7.13 11.17 -14.10
CA THR A 194 -8.58 10.88 -14.07
C THR A 194 -9.43 11.88 -14.84
N ASN A 195 -8.84 12.88 -15.50
CA ASN A 195 -9.56 13.87 -16.32
C ASN A 195 -10.46 13.25 -17.41
N PHE A 196 -10.21 12.00 -17.84
CA PHE A 196 -11.07 11.29 -18.78
C PHE A 196 -12.47 10.96 -18.22
N LEU A 197 -12.67 11.01 -16.90
CA LEU A 197 -13.97 10.80 -16.25
C LEU A 197 -15.04 11.75 -16.78
N SER A 198 -14.65 12.98 -17.15
CA SER A 198 -15.51 13.99 -17.78
C SER A 198 -16.07 13.55 -19.14
N LYS A 199 -15.46 12.57 -19.80
CA LYS A 199 -15.91 12.00 -21.09
C LYS A 199 -16.93 10.87 -20.91
N LEU A 200 -17.17 10.42 -19.68
CA LEU A 200 -17.99 9.27 -19.33
C LEU A 200 -19.29 9.70 -18.64
N ASN A 201 -20.11 10.52 -19.31
CA ASN A 201 -21.35 11.05 -18.72
C ASN A 201 -22.56 10.15 -18.99
N GLY A 202 -23.62 10.34 -18.19
CA GLY A 202 -24.87 9.57 -18.28
C GLY A 202 -24.79 8.16 -17.69
N ASP A 203 -25.90 7.43 -17.77
CA ASP A 203 -26.04 6.10 -17.15
C ASP A 203 -25.30 5.00 -17.93
N SER A 204 -25.09 5.19 -19.23
CA SER A 204 -24.34 4.26 -20.08
C SER A 204 -22.82 4.42 -19.99
N TRP A 205 -22.32 5.14 -18.99
CA TRP A 205 -20.88 5.43 -18.84
C TRP A 205 -20.04 4.16 -18.76
N HIS A 206 -20.55 3.11 -18.09
CA HIS A 206 -19.84 1.85 -17.92
C HIS A 206 -19.66 1.10 -19.25
N ILE A 207 -20.73 1.02 -20.05
CA ILE A 207 -20.68 0.42 -21.40
C ILE A 207 -19.66 1.16 -22.27
N LYS A 208 -19.71 2.50 -22.24
CA LYS A 208 -18.75 3.33 -22.97
C LYS A 208 -17.31 3.10 -22.49
N ALA A 209 -17.09 2.99 -21.18
CA ALA A 209 -15.79 2.75 -20.59
C ALA A 209 -15.19 1.41 -21.02
N VAL A 210 -15.98 0.34 -21.01
CA VAL A 210 -15.56 -1.01 -21.43
C VAL A 210 -15.30 -1.05 -22.94
N ASN A 211 -16.26 -0.63 -23.77
CA ASN A 211 -16.16 -0.77 -25.23
C ASN A 211 -15.01 0.03 -25.85
N ASN A 212 -14.62 1.13 -25.21
CA ASN A 212 -13.57 2.01 -25.71
C ASN A 212 -12.26 1.88 -24.93
N ASP A 213 -12.16 0.93 -24.00
CA ASP A 213 -11.03 0.72 -23.09
C ASP A 213 -10.55 2.01 -22.40
N PHE A 214 -11.48 2.73 -21.77
CA PHE A 214 -11.11 3.84 -20.90
C PHE A 214 -10.35 3.32 -19.67
N GLY A 215 -9.40 4.12 -19.19
CA GLY A 215 -8.83 3.90 -17.86
C GLY A 215 -7.51 4.59 -17.65
N LEU A 216 -6.84 4.16 -16.59
CA LEU A 216 -5.48 4.59 -16.31
C LEU A 216 -4.49 3.86 -17.22
N LEU A 217 -3.41 4.54 -17.56
CA LEU A 217 -2.31 3.98 -18.34
C LEU A 217 -1.65 2.86 -17.53
N ALA A 218 -1.37 1.73 -18.19
CA ALA A 218 -0.65 0.65 -17.55
C ALA A 218 0.76 1.12 -17.14
N ILE A 219 1.28 0.54 -16.05
CA ILE A 219 2.66 0.74 -15.61
C ILE A 219 3.54 -0.42 -16.08
N ASN A 220 4.85 -0.24 -16.00
CA ASN A 220 5.81 -1.23 -16.47
C ASN A 220 5.88 -2.51 -15.61
N SER A 221 5.55 -2.39 -14.31
CA SER A 221 5.71 -3.46 -13.32
C SER A 221 4.40 -4.19 -13.00
N LYS A 222 4.53 -5.45 -12.55
CA LYS A 222 3.43 -6.25 -12.00
C LYS A 222 3.65 -6.46 -10.51
N PHE A 223 2.59 -6.38 -9.73
CA PHE A 223 2.64 -6.44 -8.26
C PHE A 223 1.67 -7.53 -7.74
N THR A 224 1.92 -8.78 -8.11
CA THR A 224 0.99 -9.91 -7.89
C THR A 224 0.81 -10.31 -6.43
N SER A 225 1.77 -9.97 -5.56
CA SER A 225 1.74 -10.23 -4.12
C SER A 225 1.39 -8.98 -3.29
N LEU A 226 1.04 -7.86 -3.94
CA LEU A 226 0.76 -6.60 -3.27
C LEU A 226 -0.71 -6.49 -2.89
N ASN A 227 -0.95 -6.23 -1.61
CA ASN A 227 -2.25 -5.80 -1.10
C ASN A 227 -2.30 -4.28 -1.09
N VAL A 228 -3.29 -3.68 -1.75
CA VAL A 228 -3.48 -2.22 -1.82
C VAL A 228 -4.79 -1.84 -1.17
N VAL A 229 -4.74 -0.86 -0.26
CA VAL A 229 -5.91 -0.23 0.35
C VAL A 229 -5.92 1.25 -0.02
N VAL A 230 -6.87 1.66 -0.86
CA VAL A 230 -7.07 3.07 -1.23
C VAL A 230 -8.04 3.68 -0.24
N ILE A 231 -7.65 4.77 0.42
CA ILE A 231 -8.36 5.33 1.58
C ILE A 231 -8.64 6.81 1.35
N GLY A 232 -9.91 7.19 1.49
CA GLY A 232 -10.34 8.59 1.49
C GLY A 232 -10.98 9.05 0.20
N VAL A 233 -11.39 8.11 -0.68
CA VAL A 233 -12.07 8.44 -1.93
C VAL A 233 -13.24 9.37 -1.64
N ASN A 234 -13.22 10.54 -2.28
CA ASN A 234 -14.11 11.64 -2.01
C ASN A 234 -14.41 12.39 -3.32
N PRO A 235 -15.49 12.03 -4.03
CA PRO A 235 -15.90 12.68 -5.27
C PRO A 235 -16.04 14.20 -5.09
N LYS A 236 -15.43 14.97 -5.99
CA LYS A 236 -15.43 16.44 -5.97
C LYS A 236 -16.69 17.02 -6.60
N ASN A 237 -17.29 16.32 -7.57
CA ASN A 237 -18.43 16.80 -8.33
C ASN A 237 -19.68 16.03 -7.90
N GLY A 238 -20.81 16.74 -7.79
CA GLY A 238 -22.12 16.11 -7.53
C GLY A 238 -22.65 15.25 -8.68
N SER A 239 -21.80 14.81 -9.61
CA SER A 239 -22.24 13.96 -10.71
C SER A 239 -22.65 12.60 -10.16
N LEU A 240 -23.83 12.13 -10.59
CA LEU A 240 -24.58 11.02 -9.97
C LEU A 240 -23.73 9.74 -9.76
N ASN A 241 -22.69 9.53 -10.58
CA ASN A 241 -21.93 8.28 -10.63
C ASN A 241 -20.41 8.47 -10.42
N GLU A 242 -19.94 9.65 -9.98
CA GLU A 242 -18.49 9.90 -9.90
C GLU A 242 -17.78 8.95 -8.93
N ARG A 243 -18.42 8.65 -7.79
CA ARG A 243 -17.93 7.66 -6.84
C ARG A 243 -17.75 6.29 -7.49
N GLU A 244 -18.76 5.82 -8.19
CA GLU A 244 -18.76 4.53 -8.85
C GLU A 244 -17.65 4.44 -9.90
N LYS A 245 -17.45 5.52 -10.67
CA LYS A 245 -16.36 5.60 -11.64
C LYS A 245 -14.99 5.52 -10.97
N LEU A 246 -14.75 6.30 -9.91
CA LEU A 246 -13.47 6.26 -9.18
C LEU A 246 -13.18 4.85 -8.67
N HIS A 247 -14.17 4.19 -8.04
CA HIS A 247 -14.05 2.80 -7.60
C HIS A 247 -13.76 1.85 -8.76
N TYR A 248 -14.49 1.99 -9.87
CA TYR A 248 -14.29 1.14 -11.05
C TYR A 248 -12.88 1.28 -11.63
N PHE A 249 -12.38 2.50 -11.83
CA PHE A 249 -11.09 2.70 -12.48
C PHE A 249 -9.90 2.36 -11.57
N TRP A 250 -9.99 2.61 -10.27
CA TRP A 250 -9.00 2.09 -9.31
C TRP A 250 -8.97 0.56 -9.32
N ASN A 251 -10.12 -0.10 -9.23
CA ASN A 251 -10.19 -1.56 -9.26
C ASN A 251 -9.67 -2.14 -10.58
N LYS A 252 -10.08 -1.57 -11.72
CA LYS A 252 -9.61 -1.98 -13.05
C LYS A 252 -8.09 -1.88 -13.12
N TRP A 253 -7.53 -0.73 -12.76
CA TRP A 253 -6.09 -0.48 -12.87
C TRP A 253 -5.26 -1.35 -11.92
N LEU A 254 -5.66 -1.47 -10.65
CA LEU A 254 -4.97 -2.32 -9.67
C LEU A 254 -5.03 -3.81 -10.07
N LYS A 255 -6.19 -4.27 -10.56
CA LYS A 255 -6.35 -5.64 -11.09
C LYS A 255 -5.46 -5.88 -12.31
N GLU A 256 -5.38 -4.93 -13.25
CA GLU A 256 -4.50 -5.03 -14.41
C GLU A 256 -3.01 -5.09 -14.01
N MET A 257 -2.63 -4.50 -12.86
CA MET A 257 -1.28 -4.62 -12.28
C MET A 257 -1.05 -5.95 -11.51
N GLY A 258 -2.10 -6.75 -11.32
CA GLY A 258 -2.06 -8.00 -10.54
C GLY A 258 -2.23 -7.82 -9.03
N ALA A 259 -2.46 -6.59 -8.55
CA ALA A 259 -2.60 -6.32 -7.14
C ALA A 259 -4.00 -6.68 -6.61
N LYS A 260 -4.08 -7.07 -5.34
CA LYS A 260 -5.36 -7.18 -4.62
C LYS A 260 -5.72 -5.80 -4.07
N ALA A 261 -6.98 -5.39 -4.20
CA ALA A 261 -7.39 -4.02 -3.89
C ALA A 261 -8.63 -3.96 -3.01
N VAL A 262 -8.63 -3.02 -2.05
CA VAL A 262 -9.80 -2.55 -1.32
C VAL A 262 -9.86 -1.03 -1.41
N ILE A 263 -11.04 -0.46 -1.66
CA ILE A 263 -11.24 0.98 -1.79
C ILE A 263 -12.22 1.44 -0.71
N ILE A 264 -11.82 2.44 0.08
CA ILE A 264 -12.55 2.95 1.23
C ILE A 264 -12.88 4.44 1.02
N ASP A 265 -14.18 4.73 1.01
CA ASP A 265 -14.70 6.11 0.95
C ASP A 265 -14.37 6.91 2.21
N LYS A 266 -14.18 8.23 2.07
CA LYS A 266 -13.97 9.14 3.22
C LYS A 266 -15.07 9.05 4.28
N THR A 267 -16.32 8.90 3.86
CA THR A 267 -17.48 8.76 4.76
C THR A 267 -17.44 7.48 5.60
N SER A 268 -16.77 6.43 5.11
CA SER A 268 -16.61 5.16 5.83
C SER A 268 -15.52 5.24 6.90
N ILE A 269 -14.50 6.09 6.72
CA ILE A 269 -13.42 6.30 7.69
C ILE A 269 -13.96 6.95 8.97
N MET A 270 -14.80 7.97 8.81
CA MET A 270 -15.42 8.71 9.94
C MET A 270 -16.38 7.84 10.76
N LYS A 271 -16.89 6.75 10.19
CA LYS A 271 -17.85 5.85 10.84
C LYS A 271 -17.22 4.63 11.51
N THR A 272 -15.92 4.37 11.37
CA THR A 272 -15.41 3.04 11.72
C THR A 272 -13.99 3.00 12.30
N LYS A 273 -13.90 2.83 13.64
CA LYS A 273 -12.75 2.18 14.30
C LYS A 273 -12.60 0.70 13.93
N GLN A 274 -13.66 0.10 13.38
CA GLN A 274 -13.85 -1.35 13.24
C GLN A 274 -13.52 -1.91 11.84
N ARG A 275 -13.60 -1.14 10.74
CA ARG A 275 -13.40 -1.67 9.36
C ARG A 275 -11.95 -1.89 8.96
N MET A 276 -11.00 -1.12 9.50
CA MET A 276 -9.57 -1.31 9.18
C MET A 276 -8.97 -2.60 9.76
N LEU A 277 -9.63 -3.21 10.75
CA LEU A 277 -9.27 -4.52 11.28
C LEU A 277 -9.71 -5.70 10.38
N TYR A 278 -10.61 -5.47 9.41
CA TYR A 278 -11.18 -6.53 8.56
C TYR A 278 -10.66 -6.53 7.12
N CYS A 279 -9.74 -5.65 6.74
CA CYS A 279 -9.09 -5.70 5.41
C CYS A 279 -7.97 -6.77 5.33
N SER A 280 -8.05 -7.80 6.17
CA SER A 280 -7.26 -9.03 6.04
C SER A 280 -7.84 -9.86 4.89
N LEU A 281 -7.37 -9.60 3.66
CA LEU A 281 -7.52 -10.47 2.49
C LEU A 281 -6.18 -11.12 2.13
#